data_AF-T1DB64-F1
#
_entry.id   AF-T1DB64-F1
#
_cell.length_a   1.000
_cell.length_b   1.000
_cell.length_c   1.000
_cell.angle_alpha   90.00
_cell.angle_beta   90.00
_cell.angle_gamma   90.00
#
_symmetry.space_group_name_H-M   'P 1'
#
loop_
_entity.id
_entity.type
_entity.pdbx_description
1 polymer ?
#
loop_
_entity_poly.entity_id
_entity_poly.type
_entity_poly.pdbx_seq_one_letter_code
_entity_poly.pdbx_strand_id
1 'polypeptide(L)'
;MKLEKTLNISHESIYVHVYADKAKGGELYKHLRCQKKRRKRYGSGKNRRGIIKNRVGIDKRPKVVDKRKRLGDWEGDTVVGRRIVRNRHKGFLITLVDRKSRLTRMEKNDSKEAPEVSAKIIKLLE
;
A
#
# COMPACT_ATOMS: atom_id res chain seq x y z
N MET A 1 -14.24 -36.39 -12.09
CA MET A 1 -15.69 -36.12 -11.98
C MET A 1 -15.90 -35.13 -10.82
N LYS A 2 -16.14 -33.84 -11.11
CA LYS A 2 -16.54 -32.87 -10.08
C LYS A 2 -18.04 -33.03 -9.89
N LEU A 3 -18.44 -33.67 -8.79
CA LEU A 3 -19.82 -33.82 -8.39
C LEU A 3 -20.38 -32.49 -7.88
N GLU A 4 -21.56 -32.16 -8.43
CA GLU A 4 -22.59 -31.22 -8.02
C GLU A 4 -22.23 -29.73 -7.81
N LYS A 5 -22.97 -28.87 -8.53
CA LYS A 5 -23.05 -27.43 -8.29
C LYS A 5 -23.77 -27.17 -6.95
N THR A 6 -23.12 -27.44 -5.83
CA THR A 6 -23.55 -26.90 -4.54
C THR A 6 -23.26 -25.40 -4.54
N LEU A 7 -24.31 -24.60 -4.36
CA LEU A 7 -24.16 -23.15 -4.18
C LEU A 7 -23.32 -22.92 -2.92
N ASN A 8 -22.07 -22.52 -3.10
CA ASN A 8 -21.18 -22.18 -1.99
C ASN A 8 -21.59 -20.83 -1.40
N ILE A 9 -22.60 -20.86 -0.53
CA ILE A 9 -23.02 -19.71 0.26
C ILE A 9 -22.02 -19.55 1.41
N SER A 10 -21.35 -18.41 1.44
CA SER A 10 -20.48 -18.02 2.55
C SER A 10 -21.06 -16.80 3.27
N HIS A 11 -20.55 -16.48 4.45
CA HIS A 11 -20.85 -15.23 5.14
C HIS A 11 -20.63 -13.98 4.25
N GLU A 12 -19.65 -14.00 3.35
CA GLU A 12 -19.41 -12.90 2.40
C GLU A 12 -20.52 -12.79 1.36
N SER A 13 -21.06 -13.93 0.90
CA SER A 13 -22.21 -13.95 -0.03
C SER A 13 -23.43 -13.25 0.58
N ILE A 14 -23.65 -13.41 1.89
CA ILE A 14 -24.71 -12.71 2.63
C ILE A 14 -24.42 -11.19 2.69
N TYR A 15 -23.18 -10.78 3.00
CA TYR A 15 -22.83 -9.36 3.03
C TYR A 15 -22.99 -8.69 1.66
N VAL A 16 -22.49 -9.32 0.60
CA VAL A 16 -22.64 -8.83 -0.78
C VAL A 16 -24.11 -8.65 -1.13
N HIS A 17 -24.96 -9.62 -0.77
CA HIS A 17 -26.40 -9.54 -1.02
C HIS A 17 -27.05 -8.36 -0.28
N VAL A 18 -26.78 -8.21 1.02
CA VAL A 18 -27.31 -7.10 1.84
C VAL A 18 -26.83 -5.73 1.33
N TYR A 19 -25.58 -5.62 0.86
CA TYR A 19 -25.06 -4.38 0.28
C TYR A 19 -25.67 -4.07 -1.08
N ALA A 20 -25.88 -5.08 -1.93
CA ALA A 20 -26.52 -4.91 -3.22
C ALA A 20 -27.99 -4.48 -3.08
N ASP A 21 -28.73 -5.08 -2.14
CA ASP A 21 -30.09 -4.69 -1.78
C ASP A 21 -30.15 -3.23 -1.33
N LYS A 22 -29.27 -2.85 -0.39
CA LYS A 22 -29.16 -1.47 0.10
C LYS A 22 -28.86 -0.46 -1.01
N ALA A 23 -27.96 -0.80 -1.96
CA ALA A 23 -27.64 0.07 -3.08
C ALA A 23 -28.83 0.29 -4.04
N LYS A 24 -29.77 -0.67 -4.08
CA LYS A 24 -31.02 -0.60 -4.84
C LYS A 24 -32.18 0.02 -4.05
N GLY A 25 -31.92 0.50 -2.83
CA GLY A 25 -32.94 1.11 -1.95
C GLY A 25 -33.72 0.12 -1.09
N GLY A 26 -33.30 -1.15 -1.01
CA GLY A 26 -33.90 -2.15 -0.15
C GLY A 26 -33.57 -1.98 1.33
N GLU A 27 -34.22 -2.80 2.16
CA GLU A 27 -34.26 -2.62 3.62
C GLU A 27 -33.52 -3.69 4.42
N LEU A 28 -32.87 -4.68 3.78
CA LEU A 28 -32.27 -5.83 4.48
C LEU A 28 -31.24 -5.40 5.53
N TYR A 29 -30.51 -4.31 5.27
CA TYR A 29 -29.51 -3.79 6.19
C TYR A 29 -30.10 -3.30 7.54
N LYS A 30 -31.41 -2.98 7.60
CA LYS A 30 -32.09 -2.55 8.83
C LYS A 30 -32.26 -3.69 9.85
N HIS A 31 -32.14 -4.94 9.42
CA HIS A 31 -32.25 -6.11 10.29
C HIS A 31 -30.90 -6.57 10.87
N LEU A 32 -29.78 -5.93 10.49
CA LEU A 32 -28.48 -6.24 11.06
C LEU A 32 -28.40 -5.79 12.53
N ARG A 33 -27.71 -6.56 13.37
CA ARG A 33 -27.53 -6.26 14.81
C ARG A 33 -26.99 -4.85 15.08
N CYS A 34 -26.11 -4.35 14.21
CA CYS A 34 -25.48 -3.04 14.38
C CYS A 34 -26.09 -2.00 13.45
N GLN A 35 -27.02 -1.20 13.97
CA GLN A 35 -27.63 -0.06 13.27
C GLN A 35 -26.89 1.27 13.46
N LYS A 36 -25.75 1.26 14.18
CA LYS A 36 -25.02 2.48 14.48
C LYS A 36 -24.34 3.02 13.22
N LYS A 37 -24.62 4.28 12.87
CA LYS A 37 -23.83 4.99 11.85
C LYS A 37 -22.36 4.95 12.25
N ARG A 38 -21.50 4.42 11.38
CA ARG A 38 -20.05 4.43 11.58
C ARG A 38 -19.58 5.88 11.72
N ARG A 39 -19.21 6.30 12.93
CA ARG A 39 -18.60 7.61 13.17
C ARG A 39 -17.08 7.50 13.02
N LYS A 40 -16.48 8.44 12.29
CA LYS A 40 -15.02 8.58 12.25
C LYS A 40 -14.56 9.01 13.65
N ARG A 41 -13.48 8.45 14.20
CA ARG A 41 -12.92 8.94 15.48
C ARG A 41 -12.49 10.41 15.30
N TYR A 42 -12.96 11.30 16.16
CA TYR A 42 -12.46 12.67 16.25
C TYR A 42 -10.92 12.65 16.39
N GLY A 43 -10.23 13.57 15.71
CA GLY A 43 -8.76 13.64 15.73
C GLY A 43 -8.01 12.69 14.78
N SER A 44 -8.68 11.73 14.13
CA SER A 44 -8.04 10.82 13.16
C SER A 44 -7.81 11.41 11.76
N GLY A 45 -8.18 12.68 11.54
CA GLY A 45 -8.18 13.33 10.22
C GLY A 45 -6.91 14.11 9.87
N LYS A 46 -6.14 14.59 10.86
CA LYS A 46 -4.87 15.28 10.57
C LYS A 46 -3.77 14.23 10.50
N ASN A 47 -3.53 13.72 9.30
CA ASN A 47 -2.33 12.95 9.01
C ASN A 47 -1.11 13.84 9.33
N ARG A 48 -0.51 13.69 10.52
CA ARG A 48 0.60 14.53 11.02
C ARG A 48 1.86 14.44 10.17
N ARG A 49 1.89 13.54 9.19
CA ARG A 49 3.03 13.30 8.29
C ARG A 49 3.29 14.44 7.32
N GLY A 50 2.41 15.44 7.25
CA GLY A 50 2.49 16.49 6.24
C GLY A 50 2.32 15.93 4.82
N ILE A 51 2.05 16.81 3.86
CA ILE A 51 2.13 16.45 2.44
C ILE A 51 3.54 16.83 1.98
N ILE A 52 4.22 15.94 1.27
CA ILE A 52 5.50 16.27 0.62
C ILE A 52 5.24 17.45 -0.33
N LYS A 53 5.83 18.60 -0.03
CA LYS A 53 5.70 19.79 -0.87
C LYS A 53 6.24 19.47 -2.26
N ASN A 54 5.55 19.94 -3.30
CA ASN A 54 5.96 19.78 -4.70
C ASN A 54 6.17 18.33 -5.15
N ARG A 55 5.50 17.34 -4.51
CA ARG A 55 5.54 15.96 -5.01
C ARG A 55 5.04 15.88 -6.45
N VAL A 56 5.84 15.28 -7.32
CA VAL A 56 5.38 14.89 -8.65
C VAL A 56 4.64 13.56 -8.49
N GLY A 57 3.36 13.54 -8.87
CA GLY A 57 2.54 12.32 -8.82
C GLY A 57 3.05 11.27 -9.80
N ILE A 58 2.82 9.98 -9.48
CA ILE A 58 3.21 8.85 -10.34
C ILE A 58 2.55 8.93 -11.72
N ASP A 59 1.35 9.51 -11.79
CA ASP A 59 0.57 9.70 -13.02
C ASP A 59 1.25 10.68 -14.00
N LYS A 60 2.17 11.52 -13.51
CA LYS A 60 2.91 12.47 -14.34
C LYS A 60 4.18 11.87 -14.97
N ARG A 61 4.50 10.60 -14.72
CA ARG A 61 5.71 9.99 -15.29
C ARG A 61 5.63 9.91 -16.82
N PRO A 62 6.76 9.97 -17.53
CA PRO A 62 6.76 9.77 -18.98
C PRO A 62 6.20 8.40 -19.37
N LYS A 63 5.31 8.36 -20.38
CA LYS A 63 4.68 7.13 -20.90
C LYS A 63 5.69 6.05 -21.34
N VAL A 64 6.92 6.43 -21.64
CA VAL A 64 8.00 5.49 -22.01
C VAL A 64 8.36 4.55 -20.85
N VAL A 65 8.25 5.00 -19.59
CA VAL A 65 8.56 4.20 -18.39
C VAL A 65 7.59 3.03 -18.24
N ASP A 66 6.32 3.21 -18.61
CA ASP A 66 5.30 2.16 -18.57
C ASP A 66 5.58 1.02 -19.55
N LYS A 67 6.24 1.32 -20.66
CA LYS A 67 6.58 0.33 -21.67
C LYS A 67 7.65 -0.65 -21.19
N ARG A 68 8.42 -0.32 -20.14
CA ARG A 68 9.51 -1.16 -19.60
C ARG A 68 10.51 -1.63 -20.67
N LYS A 69 10.79 -0.76 -21.67
CA LYS A 69 11.62 -1.12 -22.84
C LYS A 69 13.08 -0.70 -22.73
N ARG A 70 13.46 0.15 -21.77
CA ARG A 70 14.85 0.58 -21.52
C ARG A 70 15.29 0.24 -20.10
N LEU A 71 16.60 0.16 -19.90
CA LEU A 71 17.21 0.06 -18.57
C LEU A 71 17.34 1.46 -17.96
N GLY A 72 17.44 1.53 -16.63
CA GLY A 72 17.70 2.77 -15.90
C GLY A 72 16.45 3.46 -15.34
N ASP A 73 15.26 2.89 -15.55
CA ASP A 73 14.03 3.36 -14.92
C ASP A 73 13.88 2.65 -13.56
N TRP A 74 14.50 3.23 -12.52
CA TRP A 74 14.54 2.69 -11.18
C TRP A 74 13.31 3.09 -10.33
N GLU A 75 12.77 2.13 -9.59
CA GLU A 75 11.79 2.36 -8.51
C GLU A 75 12.47 2.18 -7.15
N GLY A 76 12.30 3.16 -6.26
CA GLY A 76 12.87 3.12 -4.92
C GLY A 76 11.82 3.01 -3.83
N ASP A 77 12.04 2.12 -2.84
CA ASP A 77 11.23 2.03 -1.63
C ASP A 77 12.12 1.91 -0.37
N THR A 78 11.59 2.35 0.77
CA THR A 78 12.23 2.24 2.09
C THR A 78 11.40 1.34 2.99
N VAL A 79 11.86 0.12 3.18
CA VAL A 79 11.23 -0.86 4.07
C VAL A 79 11.61 -0.55 5.51
N VAL A 80 10.61 -0.44 6.38
CA VAL A 80 10.80 -0.20 7.82
C VAL A 80 10.58 -1.51 8.56
N GLY A 81 11.66 -2.05 9.15
CA GLY A 81 11.63 -3.28 9.94
C GLY A 81 10.81 -3.15 11.23
N ARG A 82 10.37 -4.30 11.75
CA ARG A 82 9.64 -4.38 13.02
C ARG A 82 10.53 -3.89 14.16
N ARG A 83 9.95 -3.09 15.06
CA ARG A 83 10.61 -2.73 16.32
C ARG A 83 10.71 -3.98 17.19
N ILE A 84 11.92 -4.46 17.47
CA ILE A 84 12.14 -5.52 18.45
C ILE A 84 12.25 -4.89 19.84
N VAL A 85 11.58 -5.51 20.82
CA VAL A 85 11.52 -5.07 22.22
C VAL A 85 12.90 -5.15 22.87
N ARG A 86 13.24 -4.16 23.71
CA ARG A 86 14.54 -3.87 24.35
C ARG A 86 15.60 -3.25 23.43
N ASN A 87 15.66 -1.92 23.44
CA ASN A 87 16.80 -1.07 23.06
C ASN A 87 17.46 -1.25 21.67
N ARG A 88 16.77 -1.78 20.66
CA ARG A 88 17.25 -1.66 19.25
C ARG A 88 16.32 -0.79 18.40
N HIS A 89 16.94 0.08 17.59
CA HIS A 89 16.27 0.95 16.62
C HIS A 89 15.51 0.11 15.57
N LYS A 90 14.52 0.73 14.92
CA LYS A 90 13.89 0.13 13.72
C LYS A 90 14.98 0.01 12.65
N GLY A 91 15.19 -1.17 12.09
CA GLY A 91 16.05 -1.30 10.92
C GLY A 91 15.38 -0.70 9.69
N PHE A 92 16.14 -0.04 8.83
CA PHE A 92 15.66 0.46 7.54
C PHE A 92 16.39 -0.28 6.42
N LEU A 93 15.68 -0.59 5.35
CA LEU A 93 16.25 -1.19 4.15
C LEU A 93 15.81 -0.36 2.95
N ILE A 94 16.77 0.17 2.21
CA ILE A 94 16.52 0.89 0.98
C ILE A 94 16.60 -0.13 -0.16
N THR A 95 15.63 -0.08 -1.05
CA THR A 95 15.53 -0.98 -2.20
C THR A 95 15.41 -0.15 -3.47
N LEU A 96 16.17 -0.50 -4.50
CA LEU A 96 16.08 0.05 -5.85
C LEU A 96 15.85 -1.09 -6.83
N VAL A 97 14.80 -1.00 -7.64
CA VAL A 97 14.42 -2.02 -8.62
C VAL A 97 14.34 -1.41 -10.01
N ASP A 98 15.14 -1.91 -10.95
CA ASP A 98 15.01 -1.51 -12.35
C ASP A 98 13.75 -2.14 -12.97
N ARG A 99 12.88 -1.32 -13.56
CA ARG A 99 11.55 -1.78 -14.02
C ARG A 99 11.60 -2.75 -15.21
N LYS A 100 12.66 -2.75 -16.01
CA LYS A 100 12.81 -3.64 -17.18
C LYS A 100 13.44 -4.97 -16.79
N SER A 101 14.64 -4.92 -16.23
CA SER A 101 15.46 -6.08 -15.89
C SER A 101 15.04 -6.77 -14.59
N ARG A 102 14.32 -6.05 -13.72
CA ARG A 102 14.02 -6.48 -12.33
C ARG A 102 15.26 -6.64 -11.45
N LEU A 103 16.41 -6.15 -11.91
CA LEU A 103 17.61 -6.07 -11.08
C LEU A 103 17.26 -5.27 -9.83
N THR A 104 17.53 -5.88 -8.67
CA THR A 104 17.22 -5.31 -7.36
C THR A 104 18.53 -5.05 -6.64
N ARG A 105 18.76 -3.81 -6.25
CA ARG A 105 19.86 -3.39 -5.39
C ARG A 105 19.27 -2.97 -4.05
N MET A 106 19.89 -3.38 -2.95
CA MET A 106 19.37 -3.07 -1.61
C MET A 106 20.49 -2.89 -0.60
N GLU A 107 20.32 -1.93 0.31
CA GLU A 107 21.27 -1.67 1.38
C GLU A 107 20.55 -1.29 2.67
N LYS A 108 21.06 -1.80 3.80
CA LYS A 108 20.57 -1.44 5.12
C LYS A 108 20.93 0.02 5.43
N ASN A 109 20.02 0.74 6.05
CA ASN A 109 20.25 2.08 6.56
C ASN A 109 19.90 2.19 8.05
N ASP A 110 20.56 3.11 8.73
CA ASP A 110 20.37 3.32 10.18
C ASP A 110 19.23 4.31 10.47
N SER A 111 18.92 5.18 9.50
CA SER A 111 17.79 6.09 9.55
C SER A 111 16.87 6.00 8.33
N LYS A 112 15.70 6.62 8.44
CA LYS A 112 14.76 6.87 7.33
C LYS A 112 14.74 8.33 6.91
N GLU A 113 15.59 9.16 7.51
CA GLU A 113 15.64 10.58 7.21
C GLU A 113 16.25 10.83 5.82
N ALA A 114 15.74 11.85 5.14
CA ALA A 114 16.03 12.10 3.73
C ALA A 114 17.54 12.20 3.37
N PRO A 115 18.41 12.84 4.17
CA PRO A 115 19.83 12.94 3.83
C PRO A 115 20.51 11.57 3.75
N GLU A 116 20.30 10.71 4.73
CA GLU A 116 20.91 9.38 4.76
C GLU A 116 20.33 8.47 3.66
N VAL A 117 19.02 8.54 3.44
CA VAL A 117 18.37 7.78 2.36
C VAL A 117 18.92 8.21 0.99
N SER A 118 19.09 9.51 0.76
CA SER A 118 19.60 10.03 -0.51
C SER A 118 21.05 9.58 -0.77
N ALA A 119 21.92 9.65 0.25
CA ALA A 119 23.30 9.20 0.15
C ALA A 119 23.39 7.70 -0.21
N LYS A 120 22.56 6.86 0.41
CA LYS A 120 22.48 5.43 0.07
C LYS A 120 21.95 5.18 -1.33
N ILE A 121 20.94 5.94 -1.77
CA ILE A 121 20.40 5.80 -3.14
C ILE A 121 21.48 6.15 -4.19
N ILE A 122 22.23 7.23 -3.99
CA ILE A 122 23.33 7.62 -4.90
C ILE A 122 24.35 6.48 -5.00
N LYS A 123 24.83 5.98 -3.86
CA LYS A 123 25.74 4.84 -3.79
C LYS A 123 25.20 3.59 -4.49
N LEU A 124 23.89 3.32 -4.38
CA LEU A 124 23.26 2.17 -5.04
C LEU A 124 23.06 2.36 -6.54
N LEU A 125 23.19 3.57 -7.08
CA LEU A 125 23.06 3.86 -8.53
C LEU A 125 24.40 3.93 -9.24
N GLU A 126 25.50 4.15 -8.51
CA GLU A 126 26.88 3.98 -8.97
C GLU A 126 27.19 2.50 -9.30
#